data_AF-A0A2W4QJU6-F1
#
_entry.id   AF-A0A2W4QJU6-F1
#
_cell.length_a   1.000
_cell.length_b   1.000
_cell.length_c   1.000
_cell.angle_alpha   90.00
_cell.angle_beta   90.00
_cell.angle_gamma   90.00
#
_symmetry.space_group_name_H-M   'P 1'
#
loop_
_entity.id
_entity.type
_entity.pdbx_description
1 polymer ?
#
loop_
_entity_poly.entity_id
_entity_poly.type
_entity_poly.pdbx_seq_one_letter_code
_entity_poly.pdbx_strand_id
1 'polypeptide(L)'
;MFKYKVISRKALSDLANELEVIREDVTQATAFVREIERGNLDASITDNGTSTELIRSLIAMRDQMKKYSLLEAERNWANEGLAKFVEVLRSKNDSIEDLSDTIIRQLVNYLKVNQGALYLINDDDPKDVFIEMLACYAYKRKKYLNKRIELGEGLVGQAVLEKGTIYMTDVPENYVRITSGLGEALPRNILIVPLKLEEHIYGVIEIASFQILKKYEIEFVEKLGESIAATISSVKISARTSKLLKATQEQAEEMRSQEEELRQNMEELTATQEEMRRILKEVEAKEQYVSSLLNVSSDMIFTVDKNFKLVTWNKGMEKSVEGFGVRLEKGFDTMLWYPESEKEQQRNY
;
A
#
# COMPACT_ATOMS: atom_id res chain seq x y z
N MET A 1 -7.74 88.23 -49.63
CA MET A 1 -6.27 88.31 -49.50
C MET A 1 -5.79 86.99 -48.92
N PHE A 2 -5.21 86.11 -49.74
CA PHE A 2 -4.74 84.79 -49.29
C PHE A 2 -3.51 84.98 -48.39
N LYS A 3 -3.58 84.49 -47.14
CA LYS A 3 -2.44 84.47 -46.22
C LYS A 3 -1.46 83.41 -46.70
N TYR A 4 -0.41 83.80 -47.43
CA TYR A 4 0.72 82.93 -47.70
C TYR A 4 1.78 83.10 -46.60
N LYS A 5 2.36 81.99 -46.15
CA LYS A 5 3.43 81.96 -45.16
C LYS A 5 4.72 81.68 -45.93
N VAL A 6 5.65 82.64 -45.94
CA VAL A 6 6.95 82.48 -46.60
C VAL A 6 7.81 81.57 -45.72
N ILE A 7 8.15 80.38 -46.23
CA ILE A 7 9.02 79.41 -45.54
C ILE A 7 10.42 79.52 -46.15
N SER A 8 11.46 79.53 -45.32
CA SER A 8 12.84 79.59 -45.81
C SER A 8 13.24 78.29 -46.52
N ARG A 9 14.11 78.38 -47.52
CA ARG A 9 14.65 77.20 -48.24
C ARG A 9 15.31 76.18 -47.29
N LYS A 10 15.87 76.66 -46.17
CA LYS A 10 16.46 75.81 -45.12
C LYS A 10 15.40 74.98 -44.41
N ALA A 11 14.32 75.59 -43.93
CA ALA A 11 13.23 74.87 -43.25
C ALA A 11 12.55 73.84 -44.16
N LEU A 12 12.48 74.10 -45.46
CA LEU A 12 11.94 73.16 -46.44
C LEU A 12 12.88 71.96 -46.68
N SER A 13 14.19 72.20 -46.63
CA SER A 13 15.20 71.14 -46.67
C SER A 13 15.23 70.28 -45.40
N ASP A 14 15.08 70.90 -44.24
CA ASP A 14 15.05 70.20 -42.95
C ASP A 14 13.83 69.27 -42.87
N LEU A 15 12.66 69.74 -43.29
CA LEU A 15 11.43 68.94 -43.37
C LEU A 15 11.56 67.77 -44.38
N ALA A 16 12.21 67.99 -45.51
CA ALA A 16 12.44 66.94 -46.51
C ALA A 16 13.34 65.83 -45.95
N ASN A 17 14.39 66.20 -45.20
CA ASN A 17 15.28 65.25 -44.54
C ASN A 17 14.56 64.45 -43.44
N GLU A 18 13.73 65.10 -42.60
CA GLU A 18 12.91 64.40 -41.60
C GLU A 18 11.94 63.39 -42.23
N LEU A 19 11.30 63.76 -43.35
CA LEU A 19 10.41 62.87 -44.10
C LEU A 19 11.17 61.68 -44.72
N GLU A 20 12.40 61.89 -45.20
CA GLU A 20 13.24 60.83 -45.74
C GLU A 20 13.60 59.80 -44.66
N VAL A 21 13.99 60.27 -43.46
CA VAL A 21 14.29 59.42 -42.29
C VAL A 21 13.05 58.63 -41.85
N ILE A 22 11.88 59.29 -41.74
CA ILE A 22 10.62 58.60 -41.39
C ILE A 22 10.27 57.54 -42.43
N ARG A 23 10.43 57.84 -43.73
CA ARG A 23 10.14 56.87 -44.80
C ARG A 23 11.06 55.65 -44.71
N GLU A 24 12.33 55.86 -44.43
CA GLU A 24 13.31 54.79 -44.25
C GLU A 24 12.97 53.93 -43.02
N ASP A 25 12.67 54.56 -41.88
CA ASP A 25 12.26 53.88 -40.65
C ASP A 25 11.00 53.03 -40.84
N VAL A 26 9.97 53.56 -41.52
CA VAL A 26 8.74 52.80 -41.82
C VAL A 26 9.04 51.62 -42.74
N THR A 27 9.94 51.79 -43.71
CA THR A 27 10.33 50.70 -44.62
C THR A 27 11.06 49.60 -43.87
N GLN A 28 12.01 49.97 -43.00
CA GLN A 28 12.75 49.03 -42.16
C GLN A 28 11.85 48.34 -41.14
N ALA A 29 10.97 49.08 -40.46
CA ALA A 29 9.96 48.55 -39.56
C ALA A 29 9.04 47.54 -40.27
N THR A 30 8.58 47.86 -41.48
CA THR A 30 7.74 46.95 -42.27
C THR A 30 8.48 45.67 -42.64
N ALA A 31 9.75 45.76 -43.06
CA ALA A 31 10.57 44.59 -43.34
C ALA A 31 10.79 43.73 -42.08
N PHE A 32 11.03 44.38 -40.95
CA PHE A 32 11.23 43.71 -39.67
C PHE A 32 9.96 43.00 -39.17
N VAL A 33 8.79 43.63 -39.28
CA VAL A 33 7.51 43.00 -38.94
C VAL A 33 7.25 41.78 -39.84
N ARG A 34 7.55 41.86 -41.14
CA ARG A 34 7.42 40.69 -42.04
C ARG A 34 8.30 39.51 -41.64
N GLU A 35 9.48 39.76 -41.09
CA GLU A 35 10.33 38.68 -40.58
C GLU A 35 9.73 38.04 -39.32
N ILE A 36 9.17 38.85 -38.41
CA ILE A 36 8.45 38.36 -37.22
C ILE A 36 7.22 37.53 -37.63
N GLU A 37 6.43 38.01 -38.60
CA GLU A 37 5.25 37.30 -39.13
C GLU A 37 5.61 35.93 -39.72
N ARG A 38 6.82 35.78 -40.29
CA ARG A 38 7.35 34.52 -40.79
C ARG A 38 7.91 33.60 -39.70
N GLY A 39 7.88 34.03 -38.43
CA GLY A 39 8.41 33.30 -37.29
C GLY A 39 9.90 33.51 -37.03
N ASN A 40 10.57 34.42 -37.73
CA ASN A 40 11.99 34.71 -37.54
C ASN A 40 12.19 35.70 -36.37
N LEU A 41 12.20 35.18 -35.14
CA LEU A 41 12.40 35.97 -33.92
C LEU A 41 13.89 36.29 -33.65
N ASP A 42 14.81 35.85 -34.51
CA ASP A 42 16.23 36.19 -34.47
C ASP A 42 16.61 37.36 -35.39
N ALA A 43 15.65 37.88 -36.16
CA ALA A 43 15.86 39.02 -37.03
C ALA A 43 16.40 40.21 -36.24
N SER A 44 17.45 40.86 -36.75
CA SER A 44 18.02 42.07 -36.17
C SER A 44 17.67 43.29 -37.02
N ILE A 45 17.33 44.40 -36.36
CA ILE A 45 17.21 45.71 -36.97
C ILE A 45 18.27 46.62 -36.34
N THR A 46 19.02 47.35 -37.17
CA THR A 46 20.17 48.14 -36.73
C THR A 46 19.68 49.43 -36.08
N ASP A 47 19.91 49.60 -34.78
CA ASP A 47 19.70 50.88 -34.11
C ASP A 47 20.95 51.75 -34.31
N ASN A 48 20.88 52.61 -35.33
CA ASN A 48 21.98 53.51 -35.67
C ASN A 48 22.03 54.76 -34.77
N GLY A 49 21.35 54.76 -33.62
CA GLY A 49 21.26 55.90 -32.69
C GLY A 49 20.19 56.93 -33.06
N THR A 50 19.54 56.76 -34.22
CA THR A 50 18.43 57.61 -34.72
C THR A 50 17.11 56.83 -34.78
N SER A 51 17.05 55.63 -34.18
CA SER A 51 15.83 54.82 -34.23
C SER A 51 14.66 55.50 -33.57
N THR A 52 13.60 55.72 -34.35
CA THR A 52 12.32 56.21 -33.84
C THR A 52 11.79 55.29 -32.73
N GLU A 53 10.99 55.85 -31.81
CA GLU A 53 10.28 55.12 -30.75
C GLU A 53 9.55 53.87 -31.28
N LEU A 54 9.09 53.90 -32.53
CA LEU A 54 8.53 52.77 -33.27
C LEU A 54 9.50 51.59 -33.35
N ILE A 55 10.73 51.78 -33.84
CA ILE A 55 11.72 50.71 -34.01
C ILE A 55 12.07 50.10 -32.65
N ARG A 56 12.27 50.93 -31.62
CA ARG A 56 12.53 50.44 -30.24
C ARG A 56 11.37 49.62 -29.69
N SER A 57 10.14 50.05 -29.91
CA SER A 57 8.94 49.32 -29.49
C SER A 57 8.80 47.97 -30.22
N LEU A 58 9.12 47.92 -31.52
CA LEU A 58 9.11 46.69 -32.31
C LEU A 58 10.20 45.70 -31.87
N ILE A 59 11.41 46.19 -31.58
CA ILE A 59 12.50 45.39 -30.99
C ILE A 59 12.03 44.77 -29.67
N ALA A 60 11.48 45.58 -28.77
CA ALA A 60 10.97 45.10 -27.48
C ALA A 60 9.85 44.06 -27.66
N MET A 61 8.94 44.26 -28.61
CA MET A 61 7.89 43.29 -28.95
C MET A 61 8.47 41.96 -29.45
N ARG A 62 9.43 41.98 -30.39
CA ARG A 62 10.12 40.77 -30.87
C ARG A 62 10.79 40.03 -29.71
N ASP A 63 11.52 40.75 -28.85
CA ASP A 63 12.26 40.13 -27.75
C ASP A 63 11.30 39.50 -26.71
N GLN A 64 10.17 40.15 -26.45
CA GLN A 64 9.08 39.56 -25.67
C GLN A 64 8.52 38.30 -26.35
N MET A 65 8.20 38.36 -27.63
CA MET A 65 7.70 37.20 -28.40
C MET A 65 8.71 36.05 -28.39
N LYS A 66 10.01 36.33 -28.53
CA LYS A 66 11.08 35.34 -28.44
C LYS A 66 11.11 34.67 -27.07
N LYS A 67 11.04 35.47 -26.00
CA LYS A 67 10.96 34.95 -24.63
C LYS A 67 9.72 34.08 -24.42
N TYR A 68 8.55 34.53 -24.88
CA TYR A 68 7.31 33.76 -24.78
C TYR A 68 7.37 32.46 -25.59
N SER A 69 7.93 32.49 -26.80
CA SER A 69 8.10 31.30 -27.64
C SER A 69 9.02 30.26 -26.99
N LEU A 70 10.10 30.69 -26.35
CA LEU A 70 10.99 29.80 -25.59
C LEU A 70 10.27 29.15 -24.40
N LEU A 71 9.58 29.95 -23.58
CA LEU A 71 8.80 29.44 -22.44
C LEU A 71 7.70 28.47 -22.89
N GLU A 72 7.04 28.77 -24.00
CA GLU A 72 6.01 27.90 -24.57
C GLU A 72 6.61 26.58 -25.07
N ALA A 73 7.79 26.62 -25.69
CA ALA A 73 8.51 25.42 -26.11
C ALA A 73 8.91 24.55 -24.91
N GLU A 74 9.41 25.14 -23.83
CA GLU A 74 9.74 24.45 -22.58
C GLU A 74 8.50 23.80 -21.96
N ARG A 75 7.37 24.52 -21.93
CA ARG A 75 6.08 24.00 -21.43
C ARG A 75 5.56 22.85 -22.29
N ASN A 76 5.61 22.99 -23.61
CA ASN A 76 5.16 21.96 -24.55
C ASN A 76 6.02 20.71 -24.44
N TRP A 77 7.34 20.87 -24.33
CA TRP A 77 8.24 19.76 -24.04
C TRP A 77 7.81 19.03 -22.75
N ALA A 78 7.63 19.74 -21.64
CA ALA A 78 7.23 19.11 -20.37
C ALA A 78 5.87 18.39 -20.48
N ASN A 79 4.89 19.00 -21.14
CA ASN A 79 3.56 18.40 -21.35
C ASN A 79 3.61 17.14 -22.22
N GLU A 80 4.40 17.14 -23.30
CA GLU A 80 4.62 15.96 -24.13
C GLU A 80 5.30 14.84 -23.34
N GLY A 81 6.28 15.20 -22.48
CA GLY A 81 6.90 14.27 -21.56
C GLY A 81 5.88 13.64 -20.63
N LEU A 82 5.10 14.46 -19.91
CA LEU A 82 4.11 13.98 -18.95
C LEU A 82 3.08 13.06 -19.63
N ALA A 83 2.59 13.43 -20.82
CA ALA A 83 1.68 12.61 -21.59
C ALA A 83 2.27 11.23 -21.94
N LYS A 84 3.55 11.15 -22.32
CA LYS A 84 4.24 9.88 -22.56
C LYS A 84 4.31 9.02 -21.30
N PHE A 85 4.63 9.63 -20.16
CA PHE A 85 4.73 8.89 -18.89
C PHE A 85 3.39 8.43 -18.34
N VAL A 86 2.30 9.15 -18.60
CA VAL A 86 0.94 8.69 -18.25
C VAL A 86 0.64 7.34 -18.89
N GLU A 87 1.03 7.14 -20.16
CA GLU A 87 0.86 5.84 -20.83
C GLU A 87 1.73 4.74 -20.22
N VAL A 88 2.96 5.06 -19.80
CA VAL A 88 3.83 4.11 -19.09
C VAL A 88 3.23 3.72 -17.76
N LEU A 89 2.75 4.68 -16.97
CA LEU A 89 2.16 4.44 -15.66
C LEU A 89 0.85 3.63 -15.74
N ARG A 90 0.12 3.74 -16.85
CA ARG A 90 -1.10 2.96 -17.12
C ARG A 90 -0.84 1.60 -17.76
N SER A 91 0.35 1.37 -18.29
CA SER A 91 0.69 0.09 -18.91
C SER A 91 0.60 -1.04 -17.87
N LYS A 92 0.08 -2.19 -18.31
CA LYS A 92 0.07 -3.40 -17.46
C LYS A 92 1.50 -3.90 -17.33
N ASN A 93 2.14 -3.54 -16.22
CA ASN A 93 3.38 -4.17 -15.79
C ASN A 93 3.03 -5.30 -14.83
N ASP A 94 3.72 -6.43 -14.97
CA ASP A 94 3.47 -7.64 -14.18
C ASP A 94 3.89 -7.45 -12.72
N SER A 95 4.78 -6.48 -12.45
CA SER A 95 5.32 -6.18 -11.12
C SER A 95 5.64 -4.68 -10.95
N ILE A 96 5.79 -4.25 -9.70
CA ILE A 96 6.19 -2.85 -9.39
C ILE A 96 7.64 -2.59 -9.80
N GLU A 97 8.46 -3.64 -9.79
CA GLU A 97 9.85 -3.66 -10.22
C GLU A 97 9.95 -3.40 -11.74
N ASP A 98 9.13 -4.08 -12.55
CA ASP A 98 9.09 -3.88 -14.00
C ASP A 98 8.61 -2.48 -14.40
N LEU A 99 7.60 -1.96 -13.69
CA LEU A 99 7.16 -0.59 -13.84
C LEU A 99 8.28 0.40 -13.50
N SER A 100 8.97 0.18 -12.37
CA SER A 100 10.08 1.01 -11.90
C SER A 100 11.24 1.06 -12.90
N ASP A 101 11.63 -0.09 -13.45
CA ASP A 101 12.68 -0.20 -14.47
C ASP A 101 12.30 0.54 -15.76
N THR A 102 11.04 0.39 -16.19
CA THR A 102 10.54 1.07 -17.38
C THR A 102 10.49 2.59 -17.20
N ILE A 103 10.01 3.07 -16.05
CA ILE A 103 9.99 4.51 -15.72
C ILE A 103 11.40 5.09 -15.79
N ILE A 104 12.36 4.51 -15.06
CA ILE A 104 13.72 5.06 -14.99
C ILE A 104 14.41 5.02 -16.35
N ARG A 105 14.29 3.92 -17.08
CA ARG A 105 14.86 3.81 -18.43
C ARG A 105 14.31 4.88 -19.36
N GLN A 106 13.00 5.11 -19.35
CA GLN A 106 12.40 6.15 -20.19
C GLN A 106 12.78 7.55 -19.72
N LEU A 107 12.85 7.78 -18.41
CA LEU A 107 13.17 9.08 -17.83
C LEU A 107 14.60 9.51 -18.18
N VAL A 108 15.55 8.58 -18.04
CA VAL A 108 16.94 8.81 -18.40
C VAL A 108 17.07 9.15 -19.89
N ASN A 109 16.40 8.38 -20.76
CA ASN A 109 16.42 8.61 -22.20
C ASN A 109 15.75 9.94 -22.60
N TYR A 110 14.63 10.29 -21.97
CA TYR A 110 13.87 11.49 -22.29
C TYR A 110 14.63 12.76 -21.88
N LEU A 111 15.22 12.77 -20.68
CA LEU A 111 16.07 13.86 -20.19
C LEU A 111 17.48 13.87 -20.79
N LYS A 112 17.87 12.80 -21.50
CA LYS A 112 19.21 12.61 -22.05
C LYS A 112 20.31 12.69 -20.98
N VAL A 113 20.02 12.18 -19.78
CA VAL A 113 20.94 12.11 -18.64
C VAL A 113 21.70 10.78 -18.64
N ASN A 114 22.65 10.62 -17.73
CA ASN A 114 23.58 9.49 -17.77
C ASN A 114 23.12 8.31 -16.91
N GLN A 115 22.61 8.58 -15.71
CA GLN A 115 22.19 7.57 -14.76
C GLN A 115 20.91 8.01 -14.06
N GLY A 116 20.10 7.02 -13.67
CA GLY A 116 18.93 7.23 -12.85
C GLY A 116 18.65 6.03 -11.96
N ALA A 117 18.04 6.26 -10.80
CA ALA A 117 17.59 5.24 -9.87
C ALA A 117 16.21 5.61 -9.30
N LEU A 118 15.39 4.59 -9.06
CA LEU A 118 14.12 4.70 -8.34
C LEU A 118 14.23 3.92 -7.05
N TYR A 119 13.90 4.61 -5.97
CA TYR A 119 13.83 4.04 -4.64
C TYR A 119 12.40 4.13 -4.12
N LEU A 120 11.88 3.08 -3.51
CA LEU A 120 10.57 3.12 -2.84
C LEU A 120 10.75 2.98 -1.33
N ILE A 121 9.84 3.58 -0.58
CA ILE A 121 9.77 3.36 0.86
C ILE A 121 9.07 2.02 1.09
N ASN A 122 9.72 1.12 1.82
CA ASN A 122 9.09 -0.07 2.36
C ASN A 122 8.60 0.23 3.78
N ASP A 123 7.28 0.13 3.95
CA ASP A 123 6.54 0.43 5.17
C ASP A 123 5.61 -0.74 5.56
N ASP A 124 5.92 -1.96 5.08
CA ASP A 124 5.16 -3.17 5.38
C ASP A 124 5.18 -3.50 6.89
N ASP A 125 6.30 -3.24 7.58
CA ASP A 125 6.41 -3.26 9.04
C ASP A 125 6.56 -1.83 9.57
N PRO A 126 5.59 -1.32 10.37
CA PRO A 126 5.69 0.00 11.00
C PRO A 126 6.92 0.20 11.90
N LYS A 127 7.56 -0.87 12.36
CA LYS A 127 8.78 -0.81 13.19
C LYS A 127 10.06 -0.78 12.37
N ASP A 128 9.98 -1.10 11.07
CA ASP A 128 11.12 -1.27 10.19
C ASP A 128 10.89 -0.58 8.84
N VAL A 129 10.82 0.75 8.88
CA VAL A 129 10.62 1.57 7.67
C VAL A 129 11.97 1.90 7.05
N PHE A 130 12.18 1.49 5.80
CA PHE A 130 13.42 1.73 5.07
C PHE A 130 13.17 2.08 3.61
N ILE A 131 14.20 2.58 2.94
CA ILE A 131 14.18 2.91 1.52
C ILE A 131 14.88 1.79 0.75
N GLU A 132 14.26 1.30 -0.32
CA GLU A 132 14.76 0.22 -1.15
C GLU A 132 14.93 0.67 -2.61
N MET A 133 16.10 0.41 -3.19
CA MET A 133 16.32 0.64 -4.62
C MET A 133 15.65 -0.47 -5.45
N LEU A 134 14.59 -0.12 -6.17
CA LEU A 134 13.89 -1.06 -7.06
C LEU A 134 14.40 -1.05 -8.50
N ALA A 135 14.87 0.10 -8.98
CA ALA A 135 15.34 0.22 -10.35
C ALA A 135 16.56 1.13 -10.45
N CYS A 136 17.45 0.79 -11.39
CA CYS A 136 18.58 1.63 -11.75
C CYS A 136 18.92 1.47 -13.24
N TYR A 137 19.33 2.56 -13.88
CA TYR A 137 19.80 2.57 -15.26
C TYR A 137 21.25 3.06 -15.34
N ALA A 138 22.06 2.36 -16.15
CA ALA A 138 23.49 2.61 -16.36
C ALA A 138 24.35 2.63 -15.08
N TYR A 139 23.91 1.94 -14.03
CA TYR A 139 24.64 1.79 -12.76
C TYR A 139 25.52 0.53 -12.77
N LYS A 140 26.79 0.63 -12.34
CA LYS A 140 27.85 -0.37 -12.63
C LYS A 140 27.59 -1.78 -12.07
N ARG A 141 26.60 -1.97 -11.20
CA ARG A 141 26.30 -3.30 -10.64
C ARG A 141 24.81 -3.42 -10.34
N LYS A 142 24.10 -4.25 -11.11
CA LYS A 142 22.85 -4.90 -10.67
C LYS A 142 22.99 -5.64 -9.32
N LYS A 143 24.22 -5.82 -8.81
CA LYS A 143 24.56 -6.37 -7.49
C LYS A 143 24.08 -5.51 -6.30
N TYR A 144 23.57 -4.30 -6.54
CA TYR A 144 22.99 -3.41 -5.52
C TYR A 144 21.49 -3.13 -5.73
N LEU A 145 20.82 -3.85 -6.64
CA LEU A 145 19.36 -3.94 -6.59
C LEU A 145 18.98 -4.47 -5.20
N ASN A 146 17.98 -3.85 -4.57
CA ASN A 146 17.57 -4.11 -3.18
C ASN A 146 18.56 -3.60 -2.11
N LYS A 147 19.36 -2.57 -2.43
CA LYS A 147 20.10 -1.84 -1.39
C LYS A 147 19.09 -1.15 -0.47
N ARG A 148 19.10 -1.58 0.79
CA ARG A 148 18.40 -0.94 1.91
C ARG A 148 19.17 0.31 2.34
N ILE A 149 18.44 1.41 2.52
CA ILE A 149 18.93 2.71 2.99
C ILE A 149 17.99 3.14 4.12
N GLU A 150 18.56 3.55 5.25
CA GLU A 150 17.76 4.04 6.39
C GLU A 150 17.23 5.46 6.13
N LEU A 151 16.12 5.82 6.80
CA LEU A 151 15.62 7.19 6.72
C LEU A 151 16.66 8.18 7.26
N GLY A 152 16.91 9.26 6.51
CA GLY A 152 17.97 10.23 6.82
C GLY A 152 19.40 9.78 6.48
N GLU A 153 19.60 8.56 5.96
CA GLU A 153 20.90 8.11 5.48
C GLU A 153 21.16 8.61 4.05
N GLY A 154 22.26 9.34 3.87
CA GLY A 154 22.64 9.90 2.57
C GLY A 154 21.61 10.91 2.04
N LEU A 155 21.82 11.39 0.80
CA LEU A 155 20.95 12.41 0.23
C LEU A 155 19.56 11.87 -0.12
N VAL A 156 19.46 10.58 -0.48
CA VAL A 156 18.17 9.91 -0.73
C VAL A 156 17.34 9.86 0.55
N GLY A 157 17.92 9.43 1.68
CA GLY A 157 17.24 9.42 2.97
C GLY A 157 16.90 10.83 3.46
N GLN A 158 17.77 11.81 3.22
CA GLN A 158 17.53 13.20 3.58
C GLN A 158 16.37 13.82 2.76
N ALA A 159 16.30 13.56 1.45
CA ALA A 159 15.20 14.03 0.60
C ALA A 159 13.83 13.51 1.06
N VAL A 160 13.78 12.26 1.58
CA VAL A 160 12.56 11.71 2.20
C VAL A 160 12.18 12.47 3.46
N LEU A 161 13.14 12.73 4.36
CA LEU A 161 12.87 13.44 5.62
C LEU A 161 12.43 14.89 5.40
N GLU A 162 13.11 15.60 4.50
CA GLU A 162 12.83 17.01 4.21
C GLU A 162 11.61 17.20 3.30
N LYS A 163 11.14 16.13 2.64
CA LYS A 163 10.06 16.16 1.64
C LYS A 163 10.31 17.18 0.52
N GLY A 164 11.58 17.43 0.21
CA GLY A 164 12.02 18.47 -0.73
C GLY A 164 12.98 17.92 -1.77
N THR A 165 12.93 18.51 -2.96
CA THR A 165 13.88 18.24 -4.05
C THR A 165 15.27 18.74 -3.67
N ILE A 166 16.28 17.88 -3.81
CA ILE A 166 17.69 18.24 -3.67
C ILE A 166 18.30 18.32 -5.07
N TYR A 167 18.81 19.51 -5.43
CA TYR A 167 19.56 19.71 -6.66
C TYR A 167 20.94 20.26 -6.35
N MET A 168 21.98 19.55 -6.78
CA MET A 168 23.37 19.86 -6.45
C MET A 168 24.23 19.83 -7.71
N THR A 169 24.99 20.91 -7.94
CA THR A 169 25.95 21.02 -9.06
C THR A 169 27.40 20.84 -8.62
N ASP A 170 27.68 20.92 -7.32
CA ASP A 170 28.99 20.64 -6.74
C ASP A 170 28.98 19.26 -6.08
N VAL A 171 29.28 18.22 -6.87
CA VAL A 171 29.15 16.83 -6.44
C VAL A 171 30.43 16.35 -5.75
N PRO A 172 30.38 15.90 -4.48
CA PRO A 172 31.54 15.35 -3.80
C PRO A 172 32.13 14.12 -4.52
N GLU A 173 33.45 14.01 -4.59
CA GLU A 173 34.15 12.96 -5.36
C GLU A 173 33.82 11.51 -4.93
N ASN A 174 33.31 11.35 -3.70
CA ASN A 174 33.01 10.05 -3.11
C ASN A 174 31.52 9.71 -3.09
N TYR A 175 30.66 10.57 -3.64
CA TYR A 175 29.21 10.38 -3.58
C TYR A 175 28.71 9.40 -4.65
N VAL A 176 28.87 9.72 -5.93
CA VAL A 176 28.47 8.85 -7.05
C VAL A 176 29.43 9.00 -8.23
N ARG A 177 29.66 7.90 -8.96
CA ARG A 177 30.48 7.88 -10.17
C ARG A 177 29.69 7.32 -11.34
N ILE A 178 29.72 8.03 -12.47
CA ILE A 178 29.24 7.52 -13.75
C ILE A 178 30.35 6.66 -14.34
N THR A 179 30.02 5.42 -14.65
CA THR A 179 31.03 4.43 -15.03
C THR A 179 30.72 3.81 -16.38
N SER A 180 31.75 3.58 -17.17
CA SER A 180 31.68 2.87 -18.45
C SER A 180 32.69 1.72 -18.50
N GLY A 181 32.64 0.92 -19.57
CA GLY A 181 33.68 -0.09 -19.83
C GLY A 181 35.08 0.51 -20.03
N LEU A 182 35.19 1.83 -20.21
CA LEU A 182 36.44 2.55 -20.47
C LEU A 182 36.95 3.36 -19.28
N GLY A 183 36.16 3.56 -18.22
CA GLY A 183 36.58 4.37 -17.07
C GLY A 183 35.42 4.85 -16.19
N GLU A 184 35.71 5.77 -15.28
CA GLU A 184 34.73 6.38 -14.37
C GLU A 184 34.93 7.90 -14.33
N ALA A 185 33.82 8.64 -14.22
CA ALA A 185 33.82 10.09 -14.13
C ALA A 185 32.75 10.60 -13.15
N LEU A 186 33.00 11.76 -12.55
CA LEU A 186 32.05 12.40 -11.63
C LEU A 186 30.96 13.15 -12.44
N PRO A 187 29.67 13.01 -12.07
CA PRO A 187 28.63 13.82 -12.68
C PRO A 187 28.84 15.30 -12.36
N ARG A 188 28.32 16.17 -13.23
CA ARG A 188 28.32 17.62 -12.98
C ARG A 188 27.16 18.08 -12.12
N ASN A 189 26.11 17.26 -12.01
CA ASN A 189 24.99 17.55 -11.14
C ASN A 189 24.25 16.27 -10.76
N ILE A 190 23.55 16.36 -9.63
CA ILE A 190 22.65 15.35 -9.10
C ILE A 190 21.32 16.01 -8.79
N LEU A 191 20.25 15.34 -9.19
CA LEU A 191 18.88 15.70 -8.87
C LEU A 191 18.24 14.55 -8.10
N ILE A 192 17.66 14.86 -6.94
CA ILE A 192 16.96 13.92 -6.08
C ILE A 192 15.57 14.48 -5.83
N VAL A 193 14.56 13.79 -6.34
CA VAL A 193 13.16 14.23 -6.28
C VAL A 193 12.37 13.22 -5.46
N PRO A 194 11.80 13.64 -4.31
CA PRO A 194 10.93 12.76 -3.55
C PRO A 194 9.61 12.54 -4.29
N LEU A 195 9.14 11.30 -4.32
CA LEU A 195 7.86 10.91 -4.87
C LEU A 195 6.77 11.20 -3.83
N LYS A 196 6.24 12.42 -3.87
CA LYS A 196 5.28 12.94 -2.90
C LYS A 196 3.86 12.89 -3.46
N LEU A 197 2.92 12.38 -2.68
CA LEU A 197 1.49 12.53 -2.90
C LEU A 197 0.88 13.13 -1.63
N GLU A 198 0.28 14.31 -1.76
CA GLU A 198 -0.13 15.14 -0.61
C GLU A 198 1.03 15.36 0.35
N GLU A 199 1.02 14.81 1.57
CA GLU A 199 2.11 14.89 2.54
C GLU A 199 2.89 13.58 2.73
N HIS A 200 2.55 12.54 1.98
CA HIS A 200 3.17 11.22 2.09
C HIS A 200 4.22 11.01 1.00
N ILE A 201 5.39 10.51 1.40
CA ILE A 201 6.46 10.14 0.48
C ILE A 201 6.37 8.65 0.21
N TYR A 202 6.38 8.27 -1.07
CA TYR A 202 6.30 6.88 -1.51
C TYR A 202 7.65 6.34 -1.99
N GLY A 203 8.61 7.23 -2.22
CA GLY A 203 9.91 6.91 -2.77
C GLY A 203 10.69 8.14 -3.20
N VAL A 204 11.75 7.93 -3.97
CA VAL A 204 12.67 8.96 -4.45
C VAL A 204 13.19 8.58 -5.83
N ILE A 205 13.28 9.56 -6.73
CA ILE A 205 14.06 9.47 -7.97
C ILE A 205 15.41 10.13 -7.73
N GLU A 206 16.49 9.46 -8.10
CA GLU A 206 17.83 10.05 -8.16
C GLU A 206 18.32 10.03 -9.61
N ILE A 207 18.87 11.15 -10.07
CA ILE A 207 19.42 11.34 -11.41
C ILE A 207 20.81 11.93 -11.30
N ALA A 208 21.76 11.36 -12.04
CA ALA A 208 23.10 11.91 -12.20
C ALA A 208 23.38 12.23 -13.67
N SER A 209 23.89 13.44 -13.92
CA SER A 209 24.09 13.97 -15.28
C SER A 209 25.41 14.71 -15.43
N PHE A 210 26.03 14.60 -16.61
CA PHE A 210 27.11 15.48 -17.03
C PHE A 210 26.60 16.83 -17.57
N GLN A 211 25.34 16.91 -18.01
CA GLN A 211 24.72 18.14 -18.51
C GLN A 211 23.93 18.80 -17.39
N ILE A 212 24.13 20.10 -17.18
CA ILE A 212 23.40 20.88 -16.16
C ILE A 212 21.91 20.86 -16.52
N LEU A 213 21.10 20.33 -15.61
CA LEU A 213 19.66 20.32 -15.77
C LEU A 213 19.11 21.74 -15.67
N LYS A 214 18.25 22.09 -16.62
CA LYS A 214 17.55 23.38 -16.65
C LYS A 214 16.35 23.33 -15.70
N LYS A 215 15.89 24.51 -15.30
CA LYS A 215 14.77 24.64 -14.36
C LYS A 215 13.51 23.89 -14.81
N TYR A 216 13.12 24.00 -16.08
CA TYR A 216 11.93 23.30 -16.60
C TYR A 216 12.09 21.76 -16.60
N GLU A 217 13.32 21.25 -16.69
CA GLU A 217 13.60 19.81 -16.64
C GLU A 217 13.45 19.29 -15.20
N ILE A 218 13.90 20.07 -14.22
CA ILE A 218 13.72 19.77 -12.78
C ILE A 218 12.22 19.80 -12.44
N GLU A 219 11.52 20.89 -12.80
CA GLU A 219 10.06 21.01 -12.57
C GLU A 219 9.26 19.90 -13.26
N PHE A 220 9.74 19.41 -14.42
CA PHE A 220 9.17 18.24 -15.08
C PHE A 220 9.32 16.96 -14.25
N VAL A 221 10.52 16.69 -13.69
CA VAL A 221 10.74 15.51 -12.84
C VAL A 221 9.93 15.60 -11.55
N GLU A 222 9.77 16.77 -10.96
CA GLU A 222 8.93 16.99 -9.78
C GLU A 222 7.46 16.62 -10.05
N LYS A 223 6.88 17.16 -11.13
CA LYS A 223 5.50 16.83 -11.55
C LYS A 223 5.32 15.36 -11.93
N LEU A 224 6.32 14.79 -12.60
CA LEU A 224 6.32 13.37 -12.91
C LEU A 224 6.38 12.53 -11.62
N GLY A 225 7.16 12.97 -10.63
CA GLY A 225 7.28 12.36 -9.32
C GLY A 225 5.95 12.25 -8.59
N GLU A 226 5.10 13.29 -8.64
CA GLU A 226 3.73 13.26 -8.11
C GLU A 226 2.87 12.19 -8.79
N SER A 227 2.97 12.10 -10.13
CA SER A 227 2.21 11.11 -10.92
C SER A 227 2.65 9.67 -10.62
N ILE A 228 3.96 9.46 -10.46
CA ILE A 228 4.53 8.18 -10.05
C ILE A 228 4.07 7.83 -8.62
N ALA A 229 4.11 8.78 -7.68
CA ALA A 229 3.65 8.58 -6.31
C ALA A 229 2.18 8.14 -6.26
N ALA A 230 1.29 8.80 -7.02
CA ALA A 230 -0.12 8.43 -7.14
C ALA A 230 -0.32 6.99 -7.65
N THR A 231 0.46 6.59 -8.66
CA THR A 231 0.41 5.25 -9.24
C THR A 231 0.88 4.19 -8.24
N ILE A 232 2.00 4.44 -7.58
CA ILE A 232 2.57 3.53 -6.58
C ILE A 232 1.64 3.38 -5.38
N SER A 233 1.05 4.47 -4.90
CA SER A 233 0.03 4.44 -3.85
C SER A 233 -1.13 3.53 -4.23
N SER A 234 -1.66 3.69 -5.44
CA SER A 234 -2.77 2.87 -5.95
C SER A 234 -2.40 1.38 -6.04
N VAL A 235 -1.19 1.07 -6.49
CA VAL A 235 -0.66 -0.31 -6.54
C VAL A 235 -0.53 -0.91 -5.13
N LYS A 236 0.08 -0.18 -4.18
CA LYS A 236 0.23 -0.62 -2.78
C LYS A 236 -1.12 -0.87 -2.11
N ILE A 237 -2.08 0.05 -2.26
CA ILE A 237 -3.43 -0.08 -1.72
C ILE A 237 -4.13 -1.32 -2.29
N SER A 238 -4.04 -1.51 -3.61
CA SER A 238 -4.64 -2.66 -4.30
C SER A 238 -4.03 -3.98 -3.81
N ALA A 239 -2.70 -4.05 -3.68
CA ALA A 239 -1.99 -5.21 -3.18
C ALA A 239 -2.38 -5.53 -1.72
N ARG A 240 -2.45 -4.53 -0.85
CA ARG A 240 -2.87 -4.69 0.56
C ARG A 240 -4.32 -5.16 0.66
N THR A 241 -5.21 -4.60 -0.15
CA THR A 241 -6.62 -4.99 -0.20
C THR A 241 -6.78 -6.44 -0.65
N SER A 242 -6.03 -6.85 -1.68
CA SER A 242 -6.02 -8.24 -2.16
C SER A 242 -5.51 -9.23 -1.10
N LYS A 243 -4.41 -8.89 -0.39
CA LYS A 243 -3.88 -9.69 0.72
C LYS A 243 -4.91 -9.84 1.85
N LEU A 244 -5.53 -8.73 2.27
CA LEU A 244 -6.54 -8.74 3.34
C LEU A 244 -7.77 -9.56 2.95
N LEU A 245 -8.26 -9.40 1.72
CA LEU A 245 -9.40 -10.18 1.23
C LEU A 245 -9.12 -11.68 1.26
N LYS A 246 -7.92 -12.09 0.83
CA LYS A 246 -7.49 -13.49 0.87
C LYS A 246 -7.46 -14.02 2.31
N ALA A 247 -6.85 -13.28 3.24
CA ALA A 247 -6.81 -13.66 4.65
C ALA A 247 -8.23 -13.79 5.26
N THR A 248 -9.15 -12.88 4.92
CA THR A 248 -10.55 -12.96 5.36
C THR A 248 -11.27 -14.18 4.78
N GLN A 249 -11.01 -14.54 3.52
CA GLN A 249 -11.58 -15.75 2.91
C GLN A 249 -11.06 -17.02 3.59
N GLU A 250 -9.76 -17.11 3.85
CA GLU A 250 -9.14 -18.23 4.56
C GLU A 250 -9.73 -18.37 5.98
N GLN A 251 -9.84 -17.26 6.72
CA GLN A 251 -10.44 -17.26 8.05
C GLN A 251 -11.91 -17.66 8.04
N ALA A 252 -12.67 -17.23 7.03
CA ALA A 252 -14.08 -17.62 6.89
C ALA A 252 -14.25 -19.12 6.61
N GLU A 253 -13.35 -19.71 5.82
CA GLU A 253 -13.36 -21.15 5.55
C GLU A 253 -12.99 -21.97 6.80
N GLU A 254 -12.00 -21.51 7.57
CA GLU A 254 -11.63 -22.13 8.84
C GLU A 254 -12.79 -22.10 9.85
N MET A 255 -13.48 -20.96 9.98
CA MET A 255 -14.66 -20.86 10.84
C MET A 255 -15.78 -21.80 10.40
N ARG A 256 -16.04 -21.93 9.10
CA ARG A 256 -17.05 -22.89 8.60
C ARG A 256 -16.68 -24.33 8.93
N SER A 257 -15.40 -24.68 8.81
CA SER A 257 -14.92 -26.01 9.19
C SER A 257 -15.12 -26.28 10.68
N GLN A 258 -14.83 -25.29 11.54
CA GLN A 258 -15.05 -25.40 12.98
C GLN A 258 -16.54 -25.48 13.33
N GLU A 259 -17.40 -24.72 12.66
CA GLU A 259 -18.85 -24.78 12.85
C GLU A 259 -19.41 -26.16 12.47
N GLU A 260 -18.95 -26.74 11.37
CA GLU A 260 -19.36 -28.09 10.95
C GLU A 260 -18.87 -29.16 11.92
N GLU A 261 -17.64 -29.05 12.43
CA GLU A 261 -17.12 -29.97 13.45
C GLU A 261 -17.92 -29.86 14.76
N LEU A 262 -18.25 -28.64 15.20
CA LEU A 262 -19.11 -28.41 16.36
C LEU A 262 -20.52 -28.98 16.15
N ARG A 263 -21.08 -28.83 14.94
CA ARG A 263 -22.39 -29.39 14.59
C ARG A 263 -22.37 -30.92 14.68
N GLN A 264 -21.34 -31.57 14.12
CA GLN A 264 -21.17 -33.02 14.21
C GLN A 264 -21.01 -33.49 15.66
N ASN A 265 -20.20 -32.79 16.47
CA ASN A 265 -20.05 -33.07 17.89
C ASN A 265 -21.38 -32.94 18.65
N MET A 266 -22.22 -31.94 18.33
CA MET A 266 -23.56 -31.81 18.92
C MET A 266 -24.49 -32.95 18.51
N GLU A 267 -24.44 -33.38 17.24
CA GLU A 267 -25.23 -34.52 16.75
C GLU A 267 -24.84 -35.82 17.48
N GLU A 268 -23.54 -36.09 17.64
CA GLU A 268 -23.04 -37.25 18.40
C GLU A 268 -23.41 -37.18 19.88
N LEU A 269 -23.28 -36.02 20.52
CA LEU A 269 -23.69 -35.81 21.91
C LEU A 269 -25.20 -36.06 22.09
N THR A 270 -26.01 -35.63 21.13
CA THR A 270 -27.47 -35.87 21.18
C THR A 270 -27.78 -37.36 21.03
N ALA A 271 -27.12 -38.05 20.10
CA ALA A 271 -27.29 -39.50 19.91
C ALA A 271 -26.87 -40.31 21.15
N THR A 272 -25.72 -39.98 21.76
CA THR A 272 -25.24 -40.63 22.99
C THR A 272 -26.17 -40.39 24.18
N GLN A 273 -26.75 -39.18 24.31
CA GLN A 273 -27.77 -38.90 25.32
C GLN A 273 -29.06 -39.72 25.10
N GLU A 274 -29.52 -39.86 23.86
CA GLU A 274 -30.69 -40.69 23.53
C GLU A 274 -30.43 -42.17 23.83
N GLU A 275 -29.26 -42.68 23.47
CA GLU A 275 -28.86 -44.06 23.77
C GLU A 275 -28.77 -44.29 25.29
N MET A 276 -28.16 -43.37 26.03
CA MET A 276 -28.08 -43.43 27.49
C MET A 276 -29.47 -43.46 28.12
N ARG A 277 -30.41 -42.63 27.65
CA ARG A 277 -31.81 -42.67 28.11
C ARG A 277 -32.49 -44.00 27.80
N ARG A 278 -32.22 -44.60 26.64
CA ARG A 278 -32.76 -45.92 26.28
C ARG A 278 -32.22 -47.00 27.21
N ILE A 279 -30.91 -47.00 27.47
CA ILE A 279 -30.25 -47.95 28.38
C ILE A 279 -30.82 -47.80 29.79
N LEU A 280 -30.97 -46.57 30.30
CA LEU A 280 -31.56 -46.32 31.61
C LEU A 280 -32.98 -46.90 31.72
N LYS A 281 -33.83 -46.68 30.71
CA LYS A 281 -35.17 -47.29 30.67
C LYS A 281 -35.14 -48.83 30.65
N GLU A 282 -34.20 -49.42 29.92
CA GLU A 282 -34.06 -50.88 29.86
C GLU A 282 -33.59 -51.45 31.20
N VAL A 283 -32.66 -50.76 31.87
CA VAL A 283 -32.19 -51.11 33.23
C VAL A 283 -33.34 -51.01 34.22
N GLU A 284 -34.10 -49.91 34.23
CA GLU A 284 -35.27 -49.75 35.10
C GLU A 284 -36.32 -50.83 34.85
N ALA A 285 -36.61 -51.16 33.59
CA ALA A 285 -37.54 -52.24 33.24
C ALA A 285 -37.05 -53.61 33.72
N LYS A 286 -35.74 -53.89 33.58
CA LYS A 286 -35.11 -55.12 34.09
C LYS A 286 -35.18 -55.18 35.62
N GLU A 287 -34.88 -54.10 36.32
CA GLU A 287 -34.98 -54.02 37.78
C GLU A 287 -36.43 -54.28 38.25
N GLN A 288 -37.42 -53.67 37.59
CA GLN A 288 -38.83 -53.90 37.90
C GLN A 288 -39.25 -55.34 37.64
N TYR A 289 -38.79 -55.94 36.54
CA TYR A 289 -39.06 -57.34 36.23
C TYR A 289 -38.46 -58.29 37.27
N VAL A 290 -37.18 -58.10 37.62
CA VAL A 290 -36.51 -58.89 38.67
C VAL A 290 -37.22 -58.72 40.01
N SER A 291 -37.54 -57.49 40.41
CA SER A 291 -38.29 -57.22 41.64
C SER A 291 -39.66 -57.92 41.63
N SER A 292 -40.36 -57.91 40.50
CA SER A 292 -41.64 -58.60 40.36
C SER A 292 -41.49 -60.12 40.52
N LEU A 293 -40.48 -60.74 39.90
CA LEU A 293 -40.19 -62.16 40.06
C LEU A 293 -39.90 -62.52 41.52
N LEU A 294 -39.04 -61.74 42.18
CA LEU A 294 -38.73 -61.92 43.61
C LEU A 294 -39.99 -61.84 44.47
N ASN A 295 -40.92 -60.95 44.13
CA ASN A 295 -42.18 -60.74 44.86
C ASN A 295 -43.28 -61.77 44.55
N VAL A 296 -43.16 -62.55 43.47
CA VAL A 296 -44.07 -63.69 43.20
C VAL A 296 -43.71 -64.90 44.06
N SER A 297 -42.44 -65.06 44.43
CA SER A 297 -42.03 -66.15 45.32
C SER A 297 -42.65 -66.01 46.71
N SER A 298 -43.14 -67.13 47.24
CA SER A 298 -43.62 -67.24 48.62
C SER A 298 -42.49 -67.39 49.63
N ASP A 299 -41.27 -67.71 49.16
CA ASP A 299 -40.09 -67.85 50.02
C ASP A 299 -39.61 -66.49 50.52
N MET A 300 -39.05 -66.45 51.74
CA MET A 300 -38.43 -65.23 52.28
C MET A 300 -37.12 -64.97 51.54
N ILE A 301 -37.10 -63.92 50.73
CA ILE A 301 -35.88 -63.46 50.05
C ILE A 301 -35.53 -62.09 50.58
N PHE A 302 -34.31 -61.97 51.11
CA PHE A 302 -33.78 -60.70 51.58
C PHE A 302 -32.28 -60.64 51.40
N THR A 303 -31.76 -59.42 51.41
CA THR A 303 -30.33 -59.14 51.37
C THR A 303 -29.94 -58.33 52.58
N VAL A 304 -28.71 -58.56 53.04
CA VAL A 304 -28.11 -57.82 54.15
C VAL A 304 -26.79 -57.21 53.73
N ASP A 305 -26.36 -56.14 54.40
CA ASP A 305 -25.05 -55.55 54.22
C ASP A 305 -23.95 -56.36 54.93
N LYS A 306 -22.70 -55.91 54.83
CA LYS A 306 -21.54 -56.56 55.49
C LYS A 306 -21.65 -56.61 57.01
N ASN A 307 -22.57 -55.86 57.62
CA ASN A 307 -22.84 -55.83 59.04
C ASN A 307 -24.15 -56.53 59.40
N PHE A 308 -24.67 -57.38 58.49
CA PHE A 308 -25.93 -58.13 58.66
C PHE A 308 -27.17 -57.24 58.81
N LYS A 309 -27.12 -55.99 58.36
CA LYS A 309 -28.28 -55.12 58.36
C LYS A 309 -29.13 -55.32 57.12
N LEU A 310 -30.43 -55.41 57.28
CA LEU A 310 -31.40 -55.61 56.21
C LEU A 310 -31.37 -54.47 55.18
N VAL A 311 -31.16 -54.80 53.90
CA VAL A 311 -31.02 -53.82 52.80
C VAL A 311 -32.23 -53.85 51.86
N THR A 312 -32.61 -55.03 51.38
CA THR A 312 -33.80 -55.26 50.55
C THR A 312 -34.47 -56.56 50.93
N TRP A 313 -35.77 -56.67 50.64
CA TRP A 313 -36.56 -57.88 50.86
C TRP A 313 -37.71 -57.96 49.85
N ASN A 314 -38.27 -59.16 49.68
CA ASN A 314 -39.46 -59.39 48.86
C ASN A 314 -40.75 -59.42 49.69
N LYS A 315 -41.91 -59.43 49.02
CA LYS A 315 -43.25 -59.56 49.63
C LYS A 315 -43.45 -60.89 50.37
N GLY A 316 -42.74 -61.95 49.98
CA GLY A 316 -42.73 -63.23 50.70
C GLY A 316 -42.22 -63.05 52.14
N MET A 317 -41.15 -62.28 52.31
CA MET A 317 -40.63 -61.90 53.62
C MET A 317 -41.63 -61.05 54.41
N GLU A 318 -42.20 -60.00 53.81
CA GLU A 318 -43.18 -59.13 54.50
C GLU A 318 -44.34 -59.92 55.09
N LYS A 319 -44.99 -60.76 54.28
CA LYS A 319 -46.11 -61.59 54.74
C LYS A 319 -45.70 -62.57 55.84
N SER A 320 -44.49 -63.11 55.73
CA SER A 320 -44.01 -64.09 56.70
C SER A 320 -43.74 -63.46 58.06
N VAL A 321 -43.13 -62.27 58.09
CA VAL A 321 -42.80 -61.58 59.35
C VAL A 321 -43.98 -60.81 59.95
N GLU A 322 -44.97 -60.42 59.13
CA GLU A 322 -46.25 -59.87 59.59
C GLU A 322 -46.98 -60.87 60.51
N GLY A 323 -46.89 -62.18 60.20
CA GLY A 323 -47.39 -63.25 61.08
C GLY A 323 -46.70 -63.34 62.44
N PHE A 324 -45.50 -62.77 62.58
CA PHE A 324 -44.73 -62.71 63.83
C PHE A 324 -44.76 -61.32 64.50
N GLY A 325 -45.52 -60.35 63.95
CA GLY A 325 -45.65 -59.01 64.51
C GLY A 325 -44.39 -58.13 64.38
N VAL A 326 -43.45 -58.49 63.49
CA VAL A 326 -42.21 -57.74 63.28
C VAL A 326 -42.40 -56.72 62.16
N ARG A 327 -42.08 -55.45 62.45
CA ARG A 327 -42.06 -54.38 61.44
C ARG A 327 -40.69 -54.35 60.76
N LEU A 328 -40.64 -54.60 59.45
CA LEU A 328 -39.41 -54.49 58.68
C LEU A 328 -39.05 -53.02 58.44
N GLU A 329 -37.79 -52.69 58.72
CA GLU A 329 -37.21 -51.39 58.42
C GLU A 329 -35.81 -51.60 57.83
N LYS A 330 -35.41 -50.75 56.87
CA LYS A 330 -34.05 -50.78 56.34
C LYS A 330 -33.06 -50.50 57.46
N GLY A 331 -31.99 -51.28 57.53
CA GLY A 331 -31.00 -51.18 58.60
C GLY A 331 -31.31 -52.03 59.83
N PHE A 332 -32.44 -52.77 59.84
CA PHE A 332 -32.75 -53.74 60.90
C PHE A 332 -31.65 -54.80 60.99
N ASP A 333 -31.14 -55.03 62.20
CA ASP A 333 -30.09 -56.03 62.44
C ASP A 333 -30.71 -57.43 62.45
N THR A 334 -30.44 -58.21 61.39
CA THR A 334 -31.03 -59.55 61.24
C THR A 334 -30.46 -60.54 62.24
N MET A 335 -29.32 -60.23 62.88
CA MET A 335 -28.77 -61.05 63.97
C MET A 335 -29.68 -61.09 65.20
N LEU A 336 -30.63 -60.17 65.33
CA LEU A 336 -31.62 -60.19 66.40
C LEU A 336 -32.66 -61.31 66.26
N TRP A 337 -32.78 -61.93 65.08
CA TRP A 337 -33.66 -63.10 64.89
C TRP A 337 -33.07 -64.42 65.39
N TYR A 338 -31.77 -64.45 65.65
CA TYR A 338 -31.08 -65.67 66.10
C TYR A 338 -30.83 -65.63 67.62
N PRO A 339 -30.99 -66.76 68.34
CA PRO A 339 -30.59 -66.87 69.75
C PRO A 339 -29.09 -66.61 69.95
N GLU A 340 -28.68 -66.07 71.10
CA GLU A 340 -27.27 -65.76 71.42
C GLU A 340 -26.31 -66.95 71.19
N SER A 341 -26.78 -68.18 71.38
CA SER A 341 -26.02 -69.41 71.14
C SER A 341 -25.68 -69.69 69.66
N GLU A 342 -26.38 -69.06 68.72
CA GLU A 342 -26.26 -69.33 67.28
C GLU A 342 -25.67 -68.15 66.49
N LYS A 343 -25.57 -66.96 67.10
CA LYS A 343 -25.05 -65.73 66.46
C LYS A 343 -23.59 -65.85 66.03
N GLU A 344 -22.75 -66.56 66.79
CA GLU A 344 -21.34 -66.80 66.43
C GLU A 344 -21.18 -67.72 65.21
N GLN A 345 -22.13 -68.64 64.99
CA GLN A 345 -22.11 -69.52 63.81
C GLN A 345 -22.55 -68.78 62.54
N GLN A 346 -23.56 -67.90 62.63
CA GLN A 346 -24.05 -67.13 61.49
C GLN A 346 -23.09 -66.02 61.03
N ARG A 347 -22.17 -65.57 61.89
CA ARG A 347 -21.12 -64.61 61.52
C ARG A 347 -20.00 -65.22 60.67
N ASN A 348 -19.92 -66.56 60.62
CA ASN A 348 -18.87 -67.30 59.91
C ASN A 348 -19.32 -67.83 58.52
N TYR A 349 -20.59 -67.62 58.17
CA TYR A 349 -21.16 -67.83 56.82
C TYR A 349 -21.32 -66.47 56.13
#